data_AF-A0A3B4YA72-F1
#
_entry.id   AF-A0A3B4YA72-F1
#
_cell.length_a   1.000
_cell.length_b   1.000
_cell.length_c   1.000
_cell.angle_alpha   90.00
_cell.angle_beta   90.00
_cell.angle_gamma   90.00
#
_symmetry.space_group_name_H-M   'P 1'
#
loop_
_entity.id
_entity.type
_entity.pdbx_description
1 polymer ?
#
loop_
_entity_poly.entity_id
_entity_poly.type
_entity_poly.pdbx_seq_one_letter_code
_entity_poly.pdbx_strand_id
1 'polypeptide(L)'
;MKSDRSMDHPVHFRKSVDGRLSGCNLSERSCEALSSVLSSQSSSLRHLDLSNNDLQDSGFKMLSGGLKSPHCALETLRLVSCKLSERSCEALSSVLSSQSSSLRHLDLSNNNLQDSGVKLLSAGLESPHFIIKLSITDQMINNCSCVLFSPSDSCELTIDTNTVNREIKLSDNNREVTRVEEDQSYPDHPDRFDQLPQLLCSTGLTGRCYWEVEWRGRVNISVSYRGIKRKGNREDCWFGENDQSWNLYCSDVSYYVCHNHRETSVSSSSCVSNRVAVYVDCPAGSLSFYRVSSNQLIHLYTFNTTFTEPLYPGFRFWSGSSVSLC
;
A
#
# COMPACT_ATOMS: atom_id res chain seq x y z
N MET A 1 -2.91 -3.49 -60.97
CA MET A 1 -3.22 -4.76 -60.26
C MET A 1 -1.95 -5.60 -60.22
N LYS A 2 -1.19 -5.51 -59.14
CA LYS A 2 -0.14 -6.47 -58.81
C LYS A 2 -0.48 -7.00 -57.43
N SER A 3 -0.66 -8.31 -57.36
CA SER A 3 -0.90 -9.09 -56.15
C SER A 3 0.36 -9.09 -55.29
N ASP A 4 0.24 -8.57 -54.08
CA ASP A 4 1.30 -8.69 -53.08
C ASP A 4 1.04 -9.94 -52.23
N ARG A 5 2.03 -10.82 -52.20
CA ARG A 5 2.12 -12.00 -51.32
C ARG A 5 3.08 -11.64 -50.20
N SER A 6 2.87 -12.27 -49.04
CA SER A 6 3.62 -12.18 -47.78
C SER A 6 3.11 -11.07 -46.85
N MET A 7 2.84 -11.30 -45.57
CA MET A 7 3.36 -12.30 -44.65
C MET A 7 2.22 -12.93 -43.83
N ASP A 8 2.08 -14.25 -43.92
CA ASP A 8 1.37 -15.06 -42.94
C ASP A 8 2.47 -15.75 -42.12
N HIS A 9 2.88 -15.13 -41.02
CA HIS A 9 3.80 -15.72 -40.07
C HIS A 9 3.14 -15.76 -38.70
N PRO A 10 2.89 -16.95 -38.13
CA PRO A 10 2.40 -17.06 -36.77
C PRO A 10 3.45 -16.46 -35.83
N VAL A 11 3.04 -15.55 -34.97
CA VAL A 11 3.87 -15.00 -33.91
C VAL A 11 4.26 -16.17 -33.00
N HIS A 12 5.46 -16.72 -33.21
CA HIS A 12 6.05 -17.67 -32.29
C HIS A 12 6.42 -16.90 -31.01
N PHE A 13 5.50 -16.91 -30.04
CA PHE A 13 5.85 -16.58 -28.67
C PHE A 13 6.84 -17.64 -28.18
N ARG A 14 8.15 -17.30 -28.23
CA ARG A 14 9.14 -17.94 -27.36
C ARG A 14 8.60 -17.89 -25.92
N LYS A 15 8.94 -18.90 -25.11
CA LYS A 15 8.70 -18.94 -23.65
C LYS A 15 9.22 -17.64 -23.01
N SER A 16 8.42 -16.59 -23.07
CA SER A 16 8.74 -15.28 -22.54
C SER A 16 7.92 -15.13 -21.29
N VAL A 17 8.61 -14.84 -20.21
CA VAL A 17 8.00 -14.53 -18.92
C VAL A 17 7.38 -13.13 -18.97
N ASP A 18 7.90 -12.26 -19.86
CA ASP A 18 7.52 -10.86 -19.99
C ASP A 18 7.04 -10.53 -21.41
N GLY A 19 5.96 -9.76 -21.52
CA GLY A 19 5.41 -9.22 -22.75
C GLY A 19 5.28 -7.71 -22.64
N ARG A 20 5.99 -6.97 -23.48
CA ARG A 20 5.91 -5.51 -23.52
C ARG A 20 5.36 -5.07 -24.87
N LEU A 21 4.09 -4.65 -24.87
CA LEU A 21 3.36 -4.20 -26.05
C LEU A 21 2.87 -2.76 -25.88
N SER A 22 3.57 -1.97 -25.07
CA SER A 22 3.22 -0.57 -24.83
C SER A 22 3.38 0.27 -26.10
N GLY A 23 2.38 1.08 -26.44
CA GLY A 23 2.43 1.96 -27.61
C GLY A 23 2.41 1.24 -28.96
N CYS A 24 1.94 -0.02 -29.00
CA CYS A 24 1.94 -0.85 -30.21
C CYS A 24 0.69 -0.67 -31.12
N ASN A 25 -0.18 0.29 -30.81
CA ASN A 25 -1.43 0.55 -31.53
C ASN A 25 -2.29 -0.72 -31.70
N LEU A 26 -2.52 -1.42 -30.58
CA LEU A 26 -3.25 -2.69 -30.56
C LEU A 26 -4.71 -2.51 -31.03
N SER A 27 -5.15 -3.42 -31.89
CA SER A 27 -6.54 -3.48 -32.36
C SER A 27 -7.39 -4.42 -31.49
N GLU A 28 -8.70 -4.44 -31.70
CA GLU A 28 -9.59 -5.43 -31.07
C GLU A 28 -9.18 -6.89 -31.41
N ARG A 29 -8.73 -7.14 -32.65
CA ARG A 29 -8.18 -8.46 -33.05
C ARG A 29 -6.91 -8.81 -32.28
N SER A 30 -6.07 -7.80 -32.00
CA SER A 30 -4.88 -7.98 -31.16
C SER A 30 -5.27 -8.36 -29.73
N CYS A 31 -6.34 -7.76 -29.19
CA CYS A 31 -6.89 -8.10 -27.89
C CYS A 31 -7.46 -9.52 -27.83
N GLU A 32 -8.16 -9.96 -28.88
CA GLU A 32 -8.65 -11.33 -29.02
C GLU A 32 -7.51 -12.36 -29.10
N ALA A 33 -6.46 -12.05 -29.88
CA ALA A 33 -5.27 -12.89 -29.97
C ALA A 33 -4.55 -12.98 -28.61
N LEU A 34 -4.38 -11.85 -27.90
CA LEU A 34 -3.81 -11.83 -26.56
C LEU A 34 -4.66 -12.62 -25.55
N SER A 35 -5.98 -12.53 -25.64
CA SER A 35 -6.92 -13.33 -24.83
C SER A 35 -6.71 -14.83 -25.05
N SER A 36 -6.48 -15.23 -26.31
CA SER A 36 -6.17 -16.62 -26.68
C SER A 36 -4.81 -17.07 -26.13
N VAL A 37 -3.82 -16.19 -26.13
CA VAL A 37 -2.50 -16.47 -25.52
C VAL A 37 -2.61 -16.62 -24.01
N LEU A 38 -3.31 -15.71 -23.33
CA LEU A 38 -3.51 -15.75 -21.87
C LEU A 38 -4.29 -16.99 -21.41
N SER A 39 -5.21 -17.49 -22.24
CA SER A 39 -5.99 -18.70 -21.94
C SER A 39 -5.31 -20.01 -22.32
N SER A 40 -4.16 -19.98 -23.00
CA SER A 40 -3.44 -21.18 -23.42
C SER A 40 -2.72 -21.87 -22.26
N GLN A 41 -2.84 -23.20 -22.17
CA GLN A 41 -2.09 -24.03 -21.22
C GLN A 41 -0.57 -23.94 -21.36
N SER A 42 -0.09 -23.58 -22.56
CA SER A 42 1.34 -23.42 -22.82
C SER A 42 1.87 -22.02 -22.49
N SER A 43 1.00 -21.10 -22.07
CA SER A 43 1.39 -19.74 -21.75
C SER A 43 2.24 -19.69 -20.48
N SER A 44 3.41 -19.08 -20.59
CA SER A 44 4.32 -18.83 -19.46
C SER A 44 4.37 -17.35 -19.08
N LEU A 45 3.45 -16.54 -19.62
CA LEU A 45 3.48 -15.09 -19.46
C LEU A 45 3.11 -14.70 -18.02
N ARG A 46 4.02 -14.03 -17.32
CA ARG A 46 3.85 -13.54 -15.94
C ARG A 46 3.67 -12.03 -15.89
N HIS A 47 4.30 -11.28 -16.79
CA HIS A 47 4.21 -9.83 -16.82
C HIS A 47 3.79 -9.33 -18.20
N LEU A 48 2.77 -8.48 -18.25
CA LEU A 48 2.25 -7.91 -19.48
C LEU A 48 2.04 -6.41 -19.34
N ASP A 49 2.71 -5.64 -20.19
CA ASP A 49 2.55 -4.20 -20.28
C ASP A 49 1.85 -3.83 -21.60
N LEU A 50 0.61 -3.37 -21.50
CA LEU A 50 -0.23 -2.90 -22.60
C LEU A 50 -0.40 -1.37 -22.59
N SER A 51 0.38 -0.66 -21.78
CA SER A 51 0.22 0.79 -21.58
C SER A 51 0.27 1.59 -22.88
N ASN A 52 -0.39 2.75 -22.94
CA ASN A 52 -0.42 3.64 -24.11
C ASN A 52 -0.97 2.98 -25.38
N ASN A 53 -1.95 2.08 -25.25
CA ASN A 53 -2.72 1.56 -26.37
C ASN A 53 -4.19 1.97 -26.19
N ASP A 54 -4.84 2.39 -27.27
CA ASP A 54 -6.26 2.77 -27.25
C ASP A 54 -7.19 1.55 -27.21
N LEU A 55 -7.08 0.74 -26.15
CA LEU A 55 -7.86 -0.49 -25.98
C LEU A 55 -9.35 -0.19 -25.87
N GLN A 56 -9.71 0.92 -25.19
CA GLN A 56 -11.08 1.26 -24.83
C GLN A 56 -11.77 0.12 -24.05
N ASP A 57 -13.05 0.31 -23.73
CA ASP A 57 -13.82 -0.70 -23.00
C ASP A 57 -14.00 -1.99 -23.82
N SER A 58 -14.11 -1.88 -25.15
CA SER A 58 -14.32 -3.04 -26.03
C SER A 58 -13.08 -3.93 -26.11
N GLY A 59 -11.89 -3.36 -26.30
CA GLY A 59 -10.63 -4.11 -26.33
C GLY A 59 -10.35 -4.79 -25.00
N PHE A 60 -10.58 -4.10 -23.87
CA PHE A 60 -10.44 -4.74 -22.56
C PHE A 60 -11.44 -5.87 -22.35
N LYS A 61 -12.70 -5.71 -22.78
CA LYS A 61 -13.71 -6.77 -22.69
C LYS A 61 -13.25 -8.05 -23.41
N MET A 62 -12.60 -7.94 -24.56
CA MET A 62 -12.02 -9.09 -25.27
C MET A 62 -10.88 -9.76 -24.50
N LEU A 63 -10.00 -8.97 -23.88
CA LEU A 63 -8.90 -9.47 -23.04
C LEU A 63 -9.40 -10.17 -21.77
N SER A 64 -10.53 -9.72 -21.21
CA SER A 64 -11.05 -10.19 -19.92
C SER A 64 -11.33 -11.70 -19.88
N GLY A 65 -11.70 -12.31 -21.02
CA GLY A 65 -11.93 -13.76 -21.12
C GLY A 65 -10.65 -14.57 -20.87
N GLY A 66 -9.54 -14.17 -21.50
CA GLY A 66 -8.23 -14.79 -21.31
C GLY A 66 -7.72 -14.64 -19.88
N LEU A 67 -7.90 -13.45 -19.28
CA LEU A 67 -7.49 -13.17 -17.91
C LEU A 67 -8.22 -14.02 -16.86
N LYS A 68 -9.45 -14.45 -17.14
CA LYS A 68 -10.25 -15.33 -16.25
C LYS A 68 -9.94 -16.82 -16.43
N SER A 69 -9.16 -17.19 -17.45
CA SER A 69 -8.85 -18.59 -17.71
C SER A 69 -8.09 -19.21 -16.53
N PRO A 70 -8.38 -20.47 -16.14
CA PRO A 70 -7.58 -21.22 -15.17
C PRO A 70 -6.12 -21.45 -15.62
N HIS A 71 -5.82 -21.21 -16.89
CA HIS A 71 -4.48 -21.31 -17.45
C HIS A 71 -3.74 -19.97 -17.48
N CYS A 72 -4.40 -18.87 -17.09
CA CYS A 72 -3.77 -17.56 -17.05
C CYS A 72 -2.82 -17.47 -15.86
N ALA A 73 -1.53 -17.47 -16.19
CA ALA A 73 -0.43 -17.41 -15.24
C ALA A 73 0.03 -15.96 -14.92
N LEU A 74 -0.68 -14.95 -15.45
CA LEU A 74 -0.26 -13.55 -15.41
C LEU A 74 -0.30 -13.00 -13.98
N GLU A 75 0.83 -12.49 -13.50
CA GLU A 75 1.01 -11.90 -12.17
C GLU A 75 0.99 -10.37 -12.21
N THR A 76 1.42 -9.75 -13.31
CA THR A 76 1.42 -8.28 -13.48
C THR A 76 0.77 -7.86 -14.79
N LEU A 77 -0.17 -6.93 -14.71
CA LEU A 77 -0.81 -6.30 -15.86
C LEU A 77 -0.73 -4.78 -15.74
N ARG A 78 -0.19 -4.11 -16.76
CA ARG A 78 -0.19 -2.65 -16.87
C ARG A 78 -1.09 -2.20 -18.01
N LEU A 79 -2.04 -1.34 -17.67
CA LEU A 79 -3.05 -0.77 -18.58
C LEU A 79 -3.04 0.76 -18.48
N VAL A 80 -1.85 1.36 -18.35
CA VAL A 80 -1.73 2.81 -18.19
C VAL A 80 -2.16 3.52 -19.47
N SER A 81 -2.95 4.60 -19.38
CA SER A 81 -3.38 5.40 -20.53
C SER A 81 -4.04 4.56 -21.63
N CYS A 82 -4.98 3.67 -21.27
CA CYS A 82 -5.62 2.72 -22.21
C CYS A 82 -7.04 3.11 -22.64
N LYS A 83 -7.49 4.32 -22.27
CA LYS A 83 -8.85 4.85 -22.51
C LYS A 83 -9.97 3.97 -21.92
N LEU A 84 -9.69 3.31 -20.80
CA LEU A 84 -10.71 2.57 -20.06
C LEU A 84 -11.64 3.55 -19.32
N SER A 85 -12.92 3.21 -19.26
CA SER A 85 -13.93 3.95 -18.52
C SER A 85 -14.53 3.12 -17.38
N GLU A 86 -15.44 3.71 -16.61
CA GLU A 86 -16.28 3.01 -15.62
C GLU A 86 -16.90 1.72 -16.17
N ARG A 87 -17.24 1.67 -17.47
CA ARG A 87 -17.84 0.48 -18.11
C ARG A 87 -16.92 -0.74 -18.10
N SER A 88 -15.62 -0.53 -18.04
CA SER A 88 -14.63 -1.62 -17.90
C SER A 88 -14.56 -2.17 -16.48
N CYS A 89 -15.05 -1.44 -15.47
CA CYS A 89 -14.88 -1.81 -14.06
C CYS A 89 -15.66 -3.09 -13.68
N GLU A 90 -16.81 -3.37 -14.30
CA GLU A 90 -17.52 -4.65 -14.10
C GLU A 90 -16.68 -5.84 -14.60
N ALA A 91 -16.10 -5.70 -15.80
CA ALA A 91 -15.27 -6.74 -16.39
C ALA A 91 -13.98 -6.93 -15.57
N LEU A 92 -13.34 -5.82 -15.16
CA LEU A 92 -12.16 -5.81 -14.28
C LEU A 92 -12.47 -6.46 -12.93
N SER A 93 -13.54 -6.03 -12.24
CA SER A 93 -13.95 -6.60 -10.96
C SER A 93 -14.18 -8.11 -11.08
N SER A 94 -14.84 -8.56 -12.14
CA SER A 94 -15.03 -9.99 -12.41
C SER A 94 -13.72 -10.75 -12.72
N VAL A 95 -12.69 -10.11 -13.29
CA VAL A 95 -11.34 -10.71 -13.43
C VAL A 95 -10.71 -10.86 -12.05
N LEU A 96 -10.79 -9.82 -11.22
CA LEU A 96 -10.18 -9.77 -9.89
C LEU A 96 -10.83 -10.74 -8.90
N SER A 97 -12.15 -10.91 -8.95
CA SER A 97 -12.88 -11.88 -8.13
C SER A 97 -12.77 -13.33 -8.63
N SER A 98 -12.12 -13.58 -9.77
CA SER A 98 -12.00 -14.93 -10.33
C SER A 98 -11.03 -15.78 -9.51
N GLN A 99 -11.48 -16.97 -9.08
CA GLN A 99 -10.64 -17.91 -8.29
C GLN A 99 -9.40 -18.40 -9.04
N SER A 100 -9.42 -18.35 -10.36
CA SER A 100 -8.32 -18.71 -11.25
C SER A 100 -7.27 -17.60 -11.45
N SER A 101 -7.55 -16.37 -10.99
CA SER A 101 -6.68 -15.23 -11.26
C SER A 101 -5.36 -15.36 -10.51
N SER A 102 -4.26 -15.35 -11.25
CA SER A 102 -2.90 -15.25 -10.68
C SER A 102 -2.43 -13.80 -10.52
N LEU A 103 -3.28 -12.83 -10.86
CA LEU A 103 -2.89 -11.44 -10.99
C LEU A 103 -2.61 -10.83 -9.62
N ARG A 104 -1.36 -10.45 -9.37
CA ARG A 104 -0.92 -9.85 -8.12
C ARG A 104 -0.81 -8.35 -8.20
N HIS A 105 -0.52 -7.79 -9.38
CA HIS A 105 -0.29 -6.37 -9.60
C HIS A 105 -1.06 -5.88 -10.83
N LEU A 106 -1.84 -4.82 -10.67
CA LEU A 106 -2.63 -4.20 -11.73
C LEU A 106 -2.45 -2.69 -11.68
N ASP A 107 -1.90 -2.10 -12.74
CA ASP A 107 -1.71 -0.65 -12.88
C ASP A 107 -2.72 -0.09 -13.90
N LEU A 108 -3.65 0.74 -13.42
CA LEU A 108 -4.74 1.34 -14.21
C LEU A 108 -4.59 2.87 -14.36
N SER A 109 -3.38 3.40 -14.17
CA SER A 109 -3.11 4.85 -14.20
C SER A 109 -3.57 5.52 -15.50
N ASN A 110 -3.94 6.80 -15.42
CA ASN A 110 -4.38 7.60 -16.58
C ASN A 110 -5.57 6.99 -17.36
N ASN A 111 -6.51 6.34 -16.67
CA ASN A 111 -7.80 5.95 -17.23
C ASN A 111 -8.94 6.69 -16.49
N ASN A 112 -10.07 6.91 -17.16
CA ASN A 112 -11.19 7.65 -16.60
C ASN A 112 -12.25 6.70 -16.01
N LEU A 113 -11.89 6.03 -14.91
CA LEU A 113 -12.72 4.98 -14.30
C LEU A 113 -13.89 5.52 -13.48
N GLN A 114 -13.88 6.81 -13.12
CA GLN A 114 -14.81 7.47 -12.21
C GLN A 114 -14.85 6.85 -10.79
N ASP A 115 -15.33 7.62 -9.81
CA ASP A 115 -15.40 7.18 -8.40
C ASP A 115 -16.24 5.91 -8.20
N SER A 116 -17.34 5.79 -8.94
CA SER A 116 -18.22 4.61 -8.91
C SER A 116 -17.53 3.36 -9.44
N GLY A 117 -16.77 3.48 -10.53
CA GLY A 117 -15.97 2.39 -11.07
C GLY A 117 -14.90 1.94 -10.08
N VAL A 118 -14.22 2.88 -9.41
CA VAL A 118 -13.24 2.56 -8.36
C VAL A 118 -13.87 1.82 -7.18
N LYS A 119 -15.04 2.27 -6.71
CA LYS A 119 -15.78 1.57 -5.65
C LYS A 119 -16.11 0.12 -6.03
N LEU A 120 -16.51 -0.11 -7.29
CA LEU A 120 -16.82 -1.45 -7.80
C LEU A 120 -15.57 -2.36 -7.82
N LEU A 121 -14.40 -1.80 -8.16
CA LEU A 121 -13.14 -2.54 -8.12
C LEU A 121 -12.73 -2.86 -6.68
N SER A 122 -12.89 -1.92 -5.75
CA SER A 122 -12.56 -2.13 -4.33
C SER A 122 -13.42 -3.22 -3.69
N ALA A 123 -14.72 -3.28 -3.98
CA ALA A 123 -15.61 -4.31 -3.46
C ALA A 123 -15.26 -5.73 -3.99
N GLY A 124 -14.71 -5.83 -5.20
CA GLY A 124 -14.28 -7.11 -5.78
C GLY A 124 -13.02 -7.71 -5.12
N LEU A 125 -12.34 -6.92 -4.26
CA LEU A 125 -11.04 -7.24 -3.65
C LEU A 125 -11.11 -7.76 -2.21
N GLU A 126 -12.29 -8.03 -1.69
CA GLU A 126 -12.49 -8.70 -0.39
C GLU A 126 -11.96 -10.17 -0.37
N SER A 127 -11.27 -10.62 -1.42
CA SER A 127 -10.62 -11.93 -1.52
C SER A 127 -9.13 -11.85 -1.11
N PRO A 128 -8.63 -12.76 -0.25
CA PRO A 128 -7.42 -12.58 0.57
C PRO A 128 -6.05 -12.67 -0.15
N HIS A 129 -5.96 -12.48 -1.47
CA HIS A 129 -4.74 -12.82 -2.24
C HIS A 129 -4.15 -11.72 -3.13
N PHE A 130 -4.62 -10.48 -3.04
CA PHE A 130 -4.29 -9.46 -4.05
C PHE A 130 -3.59 -8.21 -3.48
N ILE A 131 -2.52 -7.72 -4.14
CA ILE A 131 -1.90 -6.41 -3.88
C ILE A 131 -2.15 -5.52 -5.11
N ILE A 132 -3.31 -4.87 -5.14
CA ILE A 132 -3.64 -4.00 -6.27
C ILE A 132 -3.11 -2.59 -6.00
N LYS A 133 -2.04 -2.22 -6.71
CA LYS A 133 -1.63 -0.83 -6.80
C LYS A 133 -2.50 -0.10 -7.83
N LEU A 134 -3.69 0.33 -7.41
CA LEU A 134 -4.56 1.19 -8.22
C LEU A 134 -4.04 2.63 -8.20
N SER A 135 -2.97 2.89 -8.96
CA SER A 135 -2.58 4.27 -9.25
C SER A 135 -3.63 4.85 -10.21
N ILE A 136 -4.44 5.81 -9.74
CA ILE A 136 -5.33 6.61 -10.58
C ILE A 136 -4.75 8.01 -10.55
N THR A 137 -4.21 8.44 -11.68
CA THR A 137 -3.82 9.83 -11.88
C THR A 137 -4.86 10.38 -12.83
N ASP A 138 -5.86 11.08 -12.30
CA ASP A 138 -6.75 11.88 -13.14
C ASP A 138 -6.23 13.32 -13.16
N GLN A 139 -6.19 13.94 -14.33
CA GLN A 139 -5.69 15.31 -14.51
C GLN A 139 -6.67 16.39 -14.05
N MET A 140 -7.80 16.02 -13.45
CA MET A 140 -8.81 16.97 -12.96
C MET A 140 -9.22 16.78 -11.49
N ILE A 141 -8.62 15.83 -10.76
CA ILE A 141 -8.83 15.66 -9.32
C ILE A 141 -7.47 15.46 -8.65
N ASN A 142 -7.16 16.31 -7.68
CA ASN A 142 -5.95 16.24 -6.85
C ASN A 142 -5.62 14.79 -6.45
N ASN A 143 -4.55 14.23 -7.04
CA ASN A 143 -3.81 13.03 -6.61
C ASN A 143 -4.59 12.01 -5.73
N CYS A 144 -5.55 11.30 -6.31
CA CYS A 144 -6.26 10.20 -5.63
C CYS A 144 -5.63 8.85 -5.98
N SER A 145 -4.57 8.45 -5.27
CA SER A 145 -4.05 7.08 -5.31
C SER A 145 -4.88 6.19 -4.39
N CYS A 146 -5.65 5.23 -4.91
CA CYS A 146 -6.26 4.18 -4.09
C CYS A 146 -5.22 3.08 -3.87
N VAL A 147 -4.57 3.09 -2.71
CA VAL A 147 -3.67 1.98 -2.33
C VAL A 147 -4.52 0.89 -1.69
N LEU A 148 -4.56 -0.29 -2.31
CA LEU A 148 -5.24 -1.47 -1.78
C LEU A 148 -4.17 -2.42 -1.24
N PHE A 149 -4.19 -2.67 0.07
CA PHE A 149 -3.30 -3.63 0.71
C PHE A 149 -3.95 -5.01 0.70
N SER A 150 -3.12 -6.05 0.61
CA SER A 150 -3.65 -7.41 0.71
C SER A 150 -4.15 -7.65 2.13
N PRO A 151 -5.32 -8.29 2.33
CA PRO A 151 -5.74 -8.73 3.65
C PRO A 151 -4.68 -9.60 4.36
N SER A 152 -3.85 -10.32 3.60
CA SER A 152 -2.75 -11.12 4.14
C SER A 152 -1.60 -10.29 4.72
N ASP A 153 -1.47 -9.02 4.29
CA ASP A 153 -0.46 -8.10 4.82
C ASP A 153 -0.97 -7.43 6.11
N SER A 154 -2.24 -7.62 6.51
CA SER A 154 -2.79 -7.06 7.74
C SER A 154 -2.08 -7.63 8.98
N CYS A 155 -1.66 -6.74 9.86
CA CYS A 155 -0.96 -7.06 11.10
C CYS A 155 -1.74 -6.61 12.32
N GLU A 156 -1.98 -7.53 13.24
CA GLU A 156 -2.42 -7.16 14.58
C GLU A 156 -1.22 -6.76 15.43
N LEU A 157 -1.21 -5.51 15.89
CA LEU A 157 -0.14 -4.99 16.73
C LEU A 157 -0.36 -5.38 18.20
N THR A 158 0.69 -5.91 18.83
CA THR A 158 0.70 -6.20 20.27
C THR A 158 1.71 -5.31 20.97
N ILE A 159 1.26 -4.50 21.93
CA ILE A 159 2.11 -3.60 22.72
C ILE A 159 3.07 -4.39 23.62
N ASP A 160 4.35 -4.03 23.60
CA ASP A 160 5.33 -4.56 24.57
C ASP A 160 5.28 -3.73 25.85
N THR A 161 4.56 -4.22 26.85
CA THR A 161 4.37 -3.56 28.16
C THR A 161 5.69 -3.32 28.92
N ASN A 162 6.77 -4.01 28.56
CA ASN A 162 8.10 -3.76 29.13
C ASN A 162 8.73 -2.47 28.61
N THR A 163 8.26 -1.96 27.48
CA THR A 163 8.79 -0.74 26.86
C THR A 163 8.02 0.52 27.27
N VAL A 164 6.76 0.37 27.68
CA VAL A 164 5.80 1.45 27.91
C VAL A 164 6.26 2.41 29.00
N ASN A 165 6.35 3.69 28.69
CA ASN A 165 6.63 4.70 29.71
C ASN A 165 5.52 4.80 30.78
N ARG A 166 5.87 5.23 31.99
CA ARG A 166 4.93 5.30 33.12
C ARG A 166 3.83 6.34 32.95
N GLU A 167 4.01 7.36 32.12
CA GLU A 167 2.96 8.33 31.80
C GLU A 167 1.97 7.80 30.74
N ILE A 168 2.10 6.55 30.30
CA ILE A 168 1.18 5.95 29.32
C ILE A 168 0.26 4.97 30.02
N LYS A 169 -1.04 5.15 29.88
CA LYS A 169 -2.07 4.21 30.32
C LYS A 169 -2.54 3.37 29.14
N LEU A 170 -2.61 2.06 29.37
CA LEU A 170 -3.21 1.10 28.46
C LEU A 170 -4.62 0.73 28.94
N SER A 171 -5.59 0.76 28.02
CA SER A 171 -6.98 0.33 28.24
C SER A 171 -7.45 -0.54 27.07
N ASP A 172 -8.68 -1.07 27.19
CA ASP A 172 -9.33 -1.88 26.16
C ASP A 172 -8.44 -3.03 25.64
N ASN A 173 -8.02 -3.92 26.54
CA ASN A 173 -7.09 -5.01 26.23
C ASN A 173 -5.80 -4.54 25.54
N ASN A 174 -5.28 -3.38 25.95
CA ASN A 174 -4.11 -2.70 25.39
C ASN A 174 -4.28 -2.22 23.94
N ARG A 175 -5.52 -2.09 23.44
CA ARG A 175 -5.78 -1.47 22.14
C ARG A 175 -5.88 0.04 22.21
N GLU A 176 -6.24 0.59 23.38
CA GLU A 176 -6.28 2.03 23.60
C GLU A 176 -5.09 2.47 24.46
N VAL A 177 -4.38 3.48 23.95
CA VAL A 177 -3.14 3.99 24.52
C VAL A 177 -3.29 5.49 24.73
N THR A 178 -3.22 5.95 25.98
CA THR A 178 -3.42 7.37 26.30
C THR A 178 -2.32 7.86 27.21
N ARG A 179 -1.81 9.07 26.95
CA ARG A 179 -0.91 9.73 27.91
C ARG A 179 -1.72 10.34 29.05
N VAL A 180 -1.28 10.05 30.27
CA VAL A 180 -1.86 10.53 31.53
C VAL A 180 -0.78 11.22 32.37
N GLU A 181 -1.20 12.06 33.32
CA GLU A 181 -0.26 12.75 34.21
C GLU A 181 0.19 11.87 35.38
N GLU A 182 -0.65 10.91 35.79
CA GLU A 182 -0.31 9.99 36.87
C GLU A 182 0.55 8.81 36.39
N ASP A 183 1.62 8.52 37.13
CA ASP A 183 2.46 7.36 36.87
C ASP A 183 1.69 6.04 37.01
N GLN A 184 1.74 5.24 35.96
CA GLN A 184 1.22 3.89 35.93
C GLN A 184 2.19 2.92 36.62
N SER A 185 1.64 1.90 37.27
CA SER A 185 2.35 0.93 38.11
C SER A 185 3.09 -0.16 37.33
N TYR A 186 3.82 0.20 36.27
CA TYR A 186 4.61 -0.76 35.51
C TYR A 186 5.93 -1.14 36.23
N PRO A 187 6.32 -2.43 36.25
CA PRO A 187 7.59 -2.88 36.82
C PRO A 187 8.80 -2.22 36.14
N ASP A 188 9.89 -2.01 36.88
CA ASP A 188 11.14 -1.57 36.25
C ASP A 188 11.62 -2.59 35.21
N HIS A 189 12.07 -2.09 34.06
CA HIS A 189 12.61 -2.91 32.98
C HIS A 189 13.69 -2.13 32.20
N PRO A 190 14.78 -2.79 31.76
CA PRO A 190 15.83 -2.13 30.96
C PRO A 190 15.29 -1.53 29.65
N ASP A 191 14.35 -2.21 28.99
CA ASP A 191 13.75 -1.75 27.72
C ASP A 191 12.68 -0.63 27.89
N ARG A 192 12.36 -0.24 29.14
CA ARG A 192 11.33 0.78 29.41
C ARG A 192 11.80 2.18 29.04
N PHE A 193 11.01 2.93 28.31
CA PHE A 193 11.24 4.37 28.14
C PHE A 193 11.01 5.10 29.48
N ASP A 194 12.00 5.83 29.97
CA ASP A 194 11.98 6.41 31.33
C ASP A 194 11.49 7.87 31.38
N GLN A 195 11.97 8.73 30.48
CA GLN A 195 11.69 10.17 30.47
C GLN A 195 10.68 10.59 29.41
N LEU A 196 10.49 9.75 28.39
CA LEU A 196 9.68 10.07 27.22
C LEU A 196 8.44 9.18 27.20
N PRO A 197 7.24 9.75 26.97
CA PRO A 197 6.00 9.00 26.83
C PRO A 197 5.99 8.26 25.48
N GLN A 198 6.80 7.21 25.41
CA GLN A 198 7.01 6.35 24.25
C GLN A 198 6.75 4.88 24.59
N LEU A 199 6.42 4.09 23.57
CA LEU A 199 6.37 2.64 23.64
C LEU A 199 6.75 2.01 22.29
N LEU A 200 7.09 0.73 22.32
CA LEU A 200 7.16 -0.14 21.13
C LEU A 200 6.19 -1.31 21.25
N CYS A 201 5.77 -1.81 20.10
CA CYS A 201 5.13 -3.11 19.97
C CYS A 201 6.16 -4.25 20.07
N SER A 202 5.69 -5.44 20.40
CA SER A 202 6.51 -6.63 20.64
C SER A 202 6.92 -7.36 19.35
N THR A 203 6.11 -7.28 18.30
CA THR A 203 6.34 -7.98 17.03
C THR A 203 7.38 -7.26 16.18
N GLY A 204 8.50 -7.94 15.90
CA GLY A 204 9.51 -7.49 14.95
C GLY A 204 9.11 -7.82 13.51
N LEU A 205 8.84 -6.80 12.71
CA LEU A 205 8.42 -6.90 11.32
C LEU A 205 9.61 -7.18 10.40
N THR A 206 9.53 -8.27 9.64
CA THR A 206 10.54 -8.71 8.67
C THR A 206 10.00 -8.89 7.25
N GLY A 207 8.67 -8.90 7.09
CA GLY A 207 7.98 -9.05 5.82
C GLY A 207 7.17 -7.81 5.43
N ARG A 208 6.01 -8.04 4.83
CA ARG A 208 5.03 -6.99 4.55
C ARG A 208 4.04 -6.88 5.69
N CYS A 209 3.70 -5.66 6.06
CA CYS A 209 2.85 -5.41 7.21
C CYS A 209 2.05 -4.13 7.03
N TYR A 210 0.75 -4.22 7.25
CA TYR A 210 -0.22 -3.14 7.20
C TYR A 210 -0.97 -3.06 8.52
N TRP A 211 -1.10 -1.86 9.08
CA TRP A 211 -1.98 -1.62 10.21
C TRP A 211 -2.54 -0.20 10.17
N GLU A 212 -3.62 0.00 10.93
CA GLU A 212 -4.28 1.29 11.06
C GLU A 212 -4.35 1.70 12.53
N VAL A 213 -4.27 3.01 12.75
CA VAL A 213 -4.47 3.60 14.07
C VAL A 213 -5.36 4.82 13.96
N GLU A 214 -6.28 4.97 14.90
CA GLU A 214 -6.97 6.23 15.16
C GLU A 214 -6.19 6.99 16.23
N TRP A 215 -6.06 8.31 16.09
CA TRP A 215 -5.29 9.13 17.02
C TRP A 215 -6.05 10.38 17.44
N ARG A 216 -5.65 10.97 18.57
CA ARG A 216 -6.16 12.26 19.05
C ARG A 216 -5.03 13.10 19.62
N GLY A 217 -5.11 14.43 19.43
CA GLY A 217 -4.12 15.38 19.94
C GLY A 217 -2.86 15.43 19.08
N ARG A 218 -1.68 15.21 19.68
CA ARG A 218 -0.40 15.17 18.97
C ARG A 218 0.28 13.86 19.27
N VAL A 219 0.62 13.11 18.22
CA VAL A 219 1.22 11.78 18.35
C VAL A 219 2.33 11.58 17.33
N ASN A 220 3.29 10.74 17.67
CA ASN A 220 4.16 10.12 16.69
C ASN A 220 3.72 8.70 16.44
N ILE A 221 3.64 8.34 15.15
CA ILE A 221 3.44 6.98 14.66
C ILE A 221 4.74 6.61 13.97
N SER A 222 5.42 5.59 14.48
CA SER A 222 6.80 5.31 14.09
C SER A 222 7.05 3.82 13.89
N VAL A 223 8.13 3.52 13.19
CA VAL A 223 8.79 2.21 13.24
C VAL A 223 10.24 2.41 13.61
N SER A 224 10.81 1.48 14.37
CA SER A 224 12.19 1.58 14.84
C SER A 224 12.86 0.23 14.98
N TYR A 225 14.17 0.18 14.83
CA TYR A 225 14.94 -0.97 15.29
C TYR A 225 14.87 -1.12 16.81
N ARG A 226 15.11 -2.34 17.30
CA ARG A 226 15.05 -2.62 18.74
C ARG A 226 16.03 -1.77 19.54
N GLY A 227 17.18 -1.44 18.92
CA GLY A 227 18.31 -0.75 19.52
C GLY A 227 18.12 0.75 19.83
N ILE A 228 16.95 1.34 19.53
CA ILE A 228 16.67 2.73 19.92
C ILE A 228 16.84 2.91 21.43
N LYS A 229 17.53 3.99 21.81
CA LYS A 229 17.84 4.27 23.20
C LYS A 229 16.58 4.62 24.00
N ARG A 230 16.48 4.05 25.20
CA ARG A 230 15.28 4.14 26.05
C ARG A 230 15.45 5.04 27.27
N LYS A 231 16.68 5.44 27.58
CA LYS A 231 17.03 6.09 28.84
C LYS A 231 17.51 7.51 28.62
N GLY A 232 16.86 8.44 29.30
CA GLY A 232 17.12 9.87 29.25
C GLY A 232 16.25 10.62 28.24
N ASN A 233 16.53 11.91 28.10
CA ASN A 233 15.81 12.83 27.23
C ASN A 233 16.76 13.50 26.23
N ARG A 234 17.43 12.68 25.43
CA ARG A 234 18.31 13.13 24.34
C ARG A 234 17.67 12.75 23.01
N GLU A 235 18.12 13.41 21.95
CA GLU A 235 17.60 13.21 20.58
C GLU A 235 17.70 11.74 20.13
N ASP A 236 18.76 11.03 20.54
CA ASP A 236 18.96 9.59 20.30
C ASP A 236 17.86 8.68 20.89
N CYS A 237 17.00 9.22 21.76
CA CYS A 237 15.85 8.52 22.34
C CYS A 237 14.52 8.84 21.63
N TRP A 238 14.46 9.90 20.82
CA TRP A 238 13.23 10.41 20.20
C TRP A 238 13.00 9.76 18.84
N PHE A 239 11.78 9.29 18.56
CA PHE A 239 11.48 8.75 17.23
C PHE A 239 11.68 9.80 16.12
N GLY A 240 12.42 9.43 15.08
CA GLY A 240 12.78 10.28 13.94
C GLY A 240 14.08 11.08 14.12
N GLU A 241 14.52 11.32 15.35
CA GLU A 241 15.73 12.08 15.66
C GLU A 241 16.98 11.18 15.80
N ASN A 242 16.99 10.07 15.09
CA ASN A 242 18.11 9.13 15.03
C ASN A 242 18.02 8.31 13.73
N ASP A 243 19.07 7.56 13.45
CA ASP A 243 19.14 6.64 12.31
C ASP A 243 18.43 5.29 12.56
N GLN A 244 17.92 5.07 13.77
CA GLN A 244 17.24 3.84 14.19
C GLN A 244 15.73 3.87 13.99
N SER A 245 15.15 5.02 13.60
CA SER A 245 13.70 5.19 13.55
C SER A 245 13.22 6.08 12.42
N TRP A 246 12.01 5.78 11.95
CA TRP A 246 11.28 6.52 10.94
C TRP A 246 9.92 6.91 11.52
N ASN A 247 9.56 8.18 11.38
CA ASN A 247 8.48 8.76 12.14
C ASN A 247 7.55 9.59 11.27
N LEU A 248 6.25 9.46 11.52
CA LEU A 248 5.22 10.42 11.13
C LEU A 248 4.69 11.10 12.40
N TYR A 249 4.84 12.41 12.48
CA TYR A 249 4.12 13.23 13.44
C TYR A 249 2.73 13.59 12.89
N CYS A 250 1.72 13.42 13.74
CA CYS A 250 0.34 13.76 13.47
C CYS A 250 -0.17 14.81 14.46
N SER A 251 -0.86 15.82 13.95
CA SER A 251 -1.63 16.78 14.73
C SER A 251 -2.83 17.27 13.96
N ASP A 252 -3.77 17.94 14.64
CA ASP A 252 -4.97 18.51 14.00
C ASP A 252 -4.66 19.54 12.90
N VAL A 253 -3.45 20.10 12.89
CA VAL A 253 -3.06 21.21 12.00
C VAL A 253 -2.12 20.76 10.88
N SER A 254 -1.18 19.85 11.18
CA SER A 254 -0.15 19.46 10.22
C SER A 254 0.40 18.06 10.45
N TYR A 255 1.00 17.53 9.37
CA TYR A 255 1.76 16.30 9.36
C TYR A 255 3.19 16.62 8.92
N TYR A 256 4.17 15.97 9.54
CA TYR A 256 5.54 15.96 9.04
C TYR A 256 6.15 14.60 9.30
N VAL A 257 7.11 14.23 8.45
CA VAL A 257 7.90 13.02 8.62
C VAL A 257 9.29 13.38 9.09
N CYS A 258 9.88 12.56 9.95
CA CYS A 258 11.24 12.74 10.43
C CYS A 258 12.02 11.42 10.41
N HIS A 259 13.27 11.49 9.98
CA HIS A 259 14.26 10.42 10.08
C HIS A 259 15.66 11.02 10.12
N ASN A 260 16.50 10.57 11.05
CA ASN A 260 17.87 11.04 11.24
C ASN A 260 17.98 12.58 11.28
N HIS A 261 17.14 13.22 12.11
CA HIS A 261 17.04 14.68 12.28
C HIS A 261 16.57 15.46 11.05
N ARG A 262 16.11 14.77 9.99
CA ARG A 262 15.63 15.42 8.78
C ARG A 262 14.12 15.40 8.78
N GLU A 263 13.56 16.57 9.06
CA GLU A 263 12.13 16.81 8.95
C GLU A 263 11.72 17.14 7.51
N THR A 264 10.59 16.62 7.06
CA THR A 264 9.92 17.03 5.82
C THR A 264 8.44 17.25 6.11
N SER A 265 7.96 18.47 5.86
CA SER A 265 6.54 18.81 5.97
C SER A 265 5.74 18.07 4.90
N VAL A 266 4.62 17.48 5.31
CA VAL A 266 3.69 16.78 4.42
C VAL A 266 2.47 17.66 4.21
N SER A 267 2.17 17.98 2.95
CA SER A 267 0.99 18.75 2.61
C SER A 267 -0.28 17.99 3.03
N SER A 268 -1.00 18.52 4.02
CA SER A 268 -2.33 18.02 4.37
C SER A 268 -3.39 18.73 3.55
N SER A 269 -4.25 17.95 2.89
CA SER A 269 -5.54 18.44 2.41
C SER A 269 -6.43 18.81 3.60
N SER A 270 -7.45 19.66 3.39
CA SER A 270 -8.35 20.19 4.42
C SER A 270 -9.31 19.14 5.06
N CYS A 271 -8.94 17.86 5.05
CA CYS A 271 -9.79 16.74 5.48
C CYS A 271 -9.46 16.33 6.94
N VAL A 272 -10.50 16.17 7.76
CA VAL A 272 -10.44 16.05 9.23
C VAL A 272 -10.34 14.60 9.72
N SER A 273 -9.72 13.69 8.96
CA SER A 273 -9.60 12.31 9.43
C SER A 273 -8.37 12.14 10.33
N ASN A 274 -8.62 11.66 11.55
CA ASN A 274 -7.59 11.33 12.53
C ASN A 274 -7.25 9.84 12.53
N ARG A 275 -7.34 9.19 11.36
CA ARG A 275 -6.94 7.79 11.17
C ARG A 275 -5.79 7.70 10.17
N VAL A 276 -4.75 6.99 10.56
CA VAL A 276 -3.53 6.79 9.77
C VAL A 276 -3.33 5.30 9.53
N ALA A 277 -3.03 4.98 8.28
CA ALA A 277 -2.60 3.68 7.81
C ALA A 277 -1.08 3.69 7.65
N VAL A 278 -0.42 2.62 8.08
CA VAL A 278 1.01 2.41 7.88
C VAL A 278 1.22 1.13 7.12
N TYR A 279 2.09 1.17 6.12
CA TYR A 279 2.49 0.01 5.34
C TYR A 279 4.00 -0.10 5.30
N VAL A 280 4.50 -1.27 5.65
CA VAL A 280 5.92 -1.62 5.60
C VAL A 280 6.09 -2.78 4.62
N ASP A 281 7.03 -2.64 3.70
CA ASP A 281 7.55 -3.74 2.87
C ASP A 281 9.05 -3.85 3.16
N CYS A 282 9.40 -4.70 4.14
CA CYS A 282 10.78 -4.88 4.55
C CYS A 282 11.68 -5.39 3.40
N PRO A 283 11.29 -6.43 2.62
CA PRO A 283 12.07 -6.87 1.47
C PRO A 283 12.29 -5.81 0.39
N ALA A 284 11.28 -4.97 0.12
CA ALA A 284 11.41 -3.88 -0.86
C ALA A 284 12.09 -2.63 -0.29
N GLY A 285 12.29 -2.56 1.03
CA GLY A 285 12.90 -1.41 1.68
C GLY A 285 12.00 -0.17 1.67
N SER A 286 10.69 -0.34 1.84
CA SER A 286 9.75 0.78 1.83
C SER A 286 8.90 0.86 3.09
N LEU A 287 8.68 2.08 3.57
CA LEU A 287 7.74 2.42 4.64
C LEU A 287 6.88 3.57 4.16
N SER A 288 5.58 3.34 4.09
CA SER A 288 4.61 4.30 3.57
C SER A 288 3.55 4.64 4.61
N PHE A 289 3.22 5.93 4.69
CA PHE A 289 2.18 6.46 5.55
C PHE A 289 1.02 6.98 4.72
N TYR A 290 -0.20 6.74 5.20
CA TYR A 290 -1.43 7.13 4.55
C TYR A 290 -2.38 7.72 5.56
N ARG A 291 -3.15 8.74 5.16
CA ARG A 291 -4.35 9.15 5.88
C ARG A 291 -5.53 8.35 5.36
N VAL A 292 -6.35 7.83 6.26
CA VAL A 292 -7.53 7.04 5.92
C VAL A 292 -8.73 7.99 5.89
N SER A 293 -9.42 8.14 4.76
CA SER A 293 -10.60 9.01 4.64
C SER A 293 -11.76 8.25 4.04
N SER A 294 -12.85 8.09 4.80
CA SER A 294 -14.03 7.27 4.47
C SER A 294 -13.67 5.86 3.97
N ASN A 295 -13.35 5.72 2.67
CA ASN A 295 -12.98 4.46 2.02
C ASN A 295 -11.71 4.59 1.15
N GLN A 296 -10.84 5.57 1.42
CA GLN A 296 -9.66 5.87 0.61
C GLN A 296 -8.42 6.06 1.49
N LEU A 297 -7.27 5.67 0.93
CA LEU A 297 -5.96 5.93 1.51
C LEU A 297 -5.27 7.05 0.76
N ILE A 298 -5.17 8.21 1.40
CA ILE A 298 -4.45 9.35 0.86
C ILE A 298 -2.98 9.20 1.26
N HIS A 299 -2.11 8.98 0.28
CA HIS A 299 -0.67 8.88 0.50
C HIS A 299 -0.14 10.17 1.16
N LEU A 300 0.63 10.00 2.24
CA LEU A 300 1.30 11.08 2.94
C LEU A 300 2.77 11.14 2.54
N TYR A 301 3.46 10.01 2.70
CA TYR A 301 4.90 9.93 2.46
C TYR A 301 5.36 8.48 2.35
N THR A 302 6.45 8.26 1.61
CA THR A 302 7.15 6.97 1.58
C THR A 302 8.64 7.18 1.81
N PHE A 303 9.18 6.54 2.85
CA PHE A 303 10.60 6.33 3.00
C PHE A 303 11.03 5.14 2.14
N ASN A 304 12.10 5.32 1.37
CA ASN A 304 12.80 4.25 0.67
C ASN A 304 14.19 4.12 1.28
N THR A 305 14.49 2.96 1.86
CA THR A 305 15.74 2.70 2.57
C THR A 305 16.03 1.19 2.61
N THR A 306 17.20 0.79 3.06
CA THR A 306 17.49 -0.62 3.32
C THR A 306 17.36 -0.89 4.81
N PHE A 307 16.36 -1.70 5.18
CA PHE A 307 16.21 -2.14 6.56
C PHE A 307 17.21 -3.27 6.87
N THR A 308 18.01 -3.09 7.93
CA THR A 308 19.08 -4.01 8.33
C THR A 308 18.69 -4.94 9.47
N GLU A 309 17.62 -4.60 10.18
CA GLU A 309 17.11 -5.32 11.35
C GLU A 309 15.57 -5.37 11.33
N PRO A 310 14.94 -6.26 12.11
CA PRO A 310 13.49 -6.23 12.29
C PRO A 310 13.00 -4.87 12.81
N LEU A 311 11.89 -4.40 12.23
CA LEU A 311 11.26 -3.13 12.61
C LEU A 311 10.17 -3.35 13.65
N TYR A 312 10.11 -2.47 14.64
CA TYR A 312 9.11 -2.51 15.70
C TYR A 312 8.25 -1.25 15.61
N PRO A 313 6.92 -1.38 15.41
CA PRO A 313 6.00 -0.25 15.50
C PRO A 313 6.10 0.44 16.87
N GLY A 314 6.00 1.76 16.88
CA GLY A 314 6.18 2.58 18.07
C GLY A 314 5.32 3.82 18.06
N PHE A 315 5.02 4.32 19.26
CA PHE A 315 4.19 5.51 19.44
C PHE A 315 4.78 6.45 20.48
N ARG A 316 4.65 7.76 20.26
CA ARG A 316 4.96 8.82 21.25
C ARG A 316 3.76 9.74 21.41
N PHE A 317 3.56 10.24 22.63
CA PHE A 317 2.38 11.01 22.98
C PHE A 317 2.70 12.37 23.60
N TRP A 318 1.99 13.42 23.19
CA TRP A 318 1.93 14.67 23.95
C TRP A 318 0.81 14.60 24.99
N SER A 319 0.78 15.58 25.90
CA SER A 319 -0.25 15.63 26.95
C SER A 319 -1.65 15.61 26.33
N GLY A 320 -2.57 14.83 26.93
CA GLY A 320 -3.94 14.67 26.47
C GLY A 320 -4.11 13.95 25.12
N SER A 321 -3.06 13.30 24.61
CA SER A 321 -3.09 12.61 23.31
C SER A 321 -3.28 11.09 23.49
N SER A 322 -3.89 10.46 22.49
CA SER A 322 -4.17 9.02 22.50
C SER A 322 -4.07 8.39 21.12
N VAL A 323 -3.91 7.07 21.11
CA VAL A 323 -3.94 6.19 19.94
C VAL A 323 -4.82 4.99 20.26
N SER A 324 -5.67 4.60 19.31
CA SER A 324 -6.43 3.35 19.33
C SER A 324 -5.98 2.48 18.15
N LEU A 325 -5.57 1.25 18.45
CA LEU A 325 -5.23 0.23 17.45
C LEU A 325 -6.53 -0.32 16.83
N CYS A 326 -6.66 -0.22 15.51
CA CYS A 326 -7.83 -0.72 14.78
C CYS A 326 -7.78 -2.25 14.60
#